data_AF-A0A7W0NPG3-F1
#
_entry.id   AF-A0A7W0NPG3-F1
#
_cell.length_a   1.000
_cell.length_b   1.000
_cell.length_c   1.000
_cell.angle_alpha   90.00
_cell.angle_beta   90.00
_cell.angle_gamma   90.00
#
_symmetry.space_group_name_H-M   'P 1'
#
loop_
_entity.id
_entity.type
_entity.pdbx_description
1 polymer ?
#
loop_
_entity_poly.entity_id
_entity_poly.type
_entity_poly.pdbx_seq_one_letter_code
_entity_poly.pdbx_strand_id
1 'polypeptide(L)'
;MSHPLLEAVLANEGLAELDAAQRRLALRDLVAGRTDAGKVARVVGELADAIDGYGPLSELMRDDEVTDVLVNGPFDVWAERKGR
;
A
#
# COMPACT_ATOMS: atom_id res chain seq x y z
N MET A 1 9.70 14.57 -1.77
CA MET A 1 8.99 15.03 -2.99
C MET A 1 7.72 14.21 -3.09
N SER A 2 6.55 14.83 -2.94
CA SER A 2 5.28 14.10 -3.10
C SER A 2 5.18 13.55 -4.52
N HIS A 3 4.87 12.27 -4.63
CA HIS A 3 4.77 11.57 -5.91
C HIS A 3 3.45 11.99 -6.58
N PRO A 4 3.43 12.54 -7.81
CA PRO A 4 2.22 13.09 -8.42
C PRO A 4 1.07 12.07 -8.59
N LEU A 5 1.39 10.77 -8.66
CA LEU A 5 0.38 9.71 -8.65
C LEU A 5 -0.25 9.49 -7.27
N LEU A 6 0.51 9.68 -6.18
CA LEU A 6 -0.03 9.56 -4.83
C LEU A 6 -1.00 10.70 -4.54
N GLU A 7 -0.73 11.92 -5.01
CA GLU A 7 -1.67 13.03 -4.88
C GLU A 7 -2.97 12.78 -5.65
N ALA A 8 -2.89 12.25 -6.87
CA ALA A 8 -4.08 11.91 -7.67
C ALA A 8 -4.94 10.81 -7.02
N VAL A 9 -4.30 9.89 -6.31
CA VAL A 9 -4.94 8.84 -5.51
C VAL A 9 -5.61 9.43 -4.27
N LEU A 10 -4.88 10.23 -3.49
CA LEU A 10 -5.39 10.83 -2.25
C LEU A 10 -6.54 11.81 -2.52
N ALA A 11 -6.56 12.46 -3.68
CA ALA A 11 -7.66 13.29 -4.13
C ALA A 11 -8.94 12.50 -4.51
N ASN A 12 -8.88 11.17 -4.58
CA ASN A 12 -10.03 10.31 -4.80
C ASN A 12 -10.57 9.76 -3.47
N GLU A 13 -11.41 10.55 -2.80
CA GLU A 13 -11.99 10.22 -1.49
C GLU A 13 -12.77 8.89 -1.50
N GLY A 14 -13.36 8.52 -2.64
CA GLY A 14 -14.12 7.26 -2.77
C GLY A 14 -13.28 5.99 -2.83
N LEU A 15 -11.95 6.06 -3.00
CA LEU A 15 -11.11 4.86 -3.08
C LEU A 15 -11.02 4.12 -1.74
N ALA A 16 -10.95 4.86 -0.63
CA ALA A 16 -10.80 4.30 0.71
C ALA A 16 -12.00 3.42 1.13
N GLU A 17 -13.20 3.75 0.64
CA GLU A 17 -14.46 3.07 0.97
C GLU A 17 -14.69 1.78 0.16
N LEU A 18 -13.90 1.53 -0.87
CA LEU A 18 -14.00 0.31 -1.69
C LEU A 18 -13.40 -0.90 -0.97
N ASP A 19 -13.84 -2.10 -1.34
CA ASP A 19 -13.08 -3.29 -0.96
C ASP A 19 -11.71 -3.34 -1.67
N ALA A 20 -10.79 -4.19 -1.19
CA ALA A 20 -9.43 -4.25 -1.73
C ALA A 20 -9.37 -4.63 -3.22
N ALA A 21 -10.28 -5.48 -3.69
CA ALA A 21 -10.30 -5.87 -5.10
C ALA A 21 -10.82 -4.72 -5.98
N GLN A 22 -11.91 -4.09 -5.56
CA GLN A 22 -12.53 -2.95 -6.24
C GLN A 22 -11.58 -1.74 -6.30
N ARG A 23 -10.93 -1.42 -5.17
CA ARG A 23 -9.94 -0.33 -5.11
C ARG A 23 -8.76 -0.58 -6.02
N ARG A 24 -8.24 -1.82 -6.05
CA ARG A 24 -7.12 -2.18 -6.95
C ARG A 24 -7.48 -2.05 -8.42
N LEU A 25 -8.72 -2.35 -8.80
CA LEU A 25 -9.22 -2.14 -10.15
C LEU A 25 -9.31 -0.64 -10.48
N ALA A 26 -9.90 0.16 -9.59
CA ALA A 26 -10.01 1.61 -9.76
C ALA A 26 -8.63 2.29 -9.86
N LEU A 27 -7.66 1.84 -9.06
CA LEU A 27 -6.27 2.32 -9.14
C LEU A 27 -5.62 1.99 -10.47
N ARG A 28 -5.87 0.79 -11.01
CA ARG A 28 -5.34 0.40 -12.31
C ARG A 28 -5.82 1.32 -13.42
N ASP A 29 -7.10 1.67 -13.43
CA ASP A 29 -7.68 2.59 -14.41
C ASP A 29 -7.12 4.00 -14.26
N LEU A 30 -6.96 4.46 -13.02
CA LEU A 30 -6.37 5.77 -12.70
C LEU A 30 -4.89 5.85 -13.13
N VAL A 31 -4.13 4.77 -12.98
CA VAL A 31 -2.70 4.73 -13.30
C VAL A 31 -2.44 4.51 -14.79
N ALA A 32 -3.26 3.72 -15.48
CA ALA A 32 -3.06 3.36 -16.89
C ALA A 32 -3.00 4.58 -17.84
N GLY A 33 -3.70 5.68 -17.51
CA GLY A 33 -3.64 6.93 -18.28
C GLY A 33 -2.49 7.88 -17.90
N ARG A 34 -1.67 7.53 -16.91
CA ARG A 34 -0.69 8.43 -16.28
C ARG A 34 0.72 7.84 -16.18
N THR A 35 0.94 6.61 -16.66
CA THR A 35 2.26 5.95 -16.68
C THR A 35 2.39 4.99 -17.85
N ASP A 36 3.61 4.49 -18.10
CA ASP A 36 3.89 3.51 -19.16
C ASP A 36 3.21 2.17 -18.85
N ALA A 37 2.65 1.51 -19.88
CA ALA A 37 1.96 0.21 -19.72
C ALA A 37 2.79 -0.85 -18.97
N GLY A 38 4.11 -0.89 -19.20
CA GLY A 38 5.02 -1.81 -18.51
C GLY A 38 5.25 -1.50 -17.03
N LYS A 39 4.92 -0.29 -16.57
CA LYS A 39 5.07 0.15 -15.17
C LYS A 39 3.77 0.10 -14.38
N VAL A 40 2.61 0.03 -15.06
CA VAL A 40 1.28 0.05 -14.42
C VAL A 40 1.17 -0.97 -13.29
N ALA A 41 1.53 -2.23 -13.54
CA ALA A 41 1.37 -3.29 -12.54
C ALA A 41 2.18 -3.03 -11.26
N ARG A 42 3.43 -2.55 -11.40
CA ARG A 42 4.29 -2.18 -10.27
C ARG A 42 3.72 -1.00 -9.50
N VAL A 43 3.38 0.08 -10.21
CA VAL A 43 2.88 1.32 -9.62
C VAL A 43 1.53 1.12 -8.91
N VAL A 44 0.63 0.31 -9.49
CA VAL A 44 -0.62 -0.06 -8.84
C VAL A 44 -0.38 -0.84 -7.55
N GLY A 45 0.63 -1.73 -7.52
CA GLY A 45 1.03 -2.42 -6.29
C GLY A 45 1.53 -1.46 -5.22
N GLU A 46 2.44 -0.54 -5.59
CA GLU A 46 2.99 0.47 -4.67
C GLU A 46 1.90 1.41 -4.11
N LEU A 47 0.96 1.83 -4.96
CA LEU A 47 -0.14 2.70 -4.54
C LEU A 47 -1.18 1.95 -3.71
N ALA A 48 -1.56 0.72 -4.10
CA ALA A 48 -2.45 -0.11 -3.30
C ALA A 48 -1.83 -0.38 -1.92
N ASP A 49 -0.54 -0.68 -1.83
CA ASP A 49 0.12 -0.88 -0.53
C ASP A 49 0.15 0.40 0.32
N ALA A 50 0.18 1.57 -0.32
CA ALA A 50 0.11 2.86 0.36
C ALA A 50 -1.31 3.24 0.83
N ILE A 51 -2.37 2.74 0.19
CA ILE A 51 -3.78 3.08 0.51
C ILE A 51 -4.42 1.98 1.36
N ASP A 52 -4.19 0.72 1.00
CA ASP A 52 -4.73 -0.48 1.62
C ASP A 52 -3.91 -0.92 2.84
N GLY A 53 -2.62 -0.54 2.88
CA GLY A 53 -1.62 -1.16 3.74
C GLY A 53 -1.06 -0.26 4.83
N TYR A 54 -0.21 -0.87 5.64
CA TYR A 54 0.51 -0.26 6.77
C TYR A 54 1.80 0.44 6.30
N GLY A 55 1.86 0.87 5.04
CA GLY A 55 3.05 1.48 4.44
C GLY A 55 4.28 0.54 4.51
N PRO A 56 5.43 0.97 5.06
CA PRO A 56 6.63 0.15 5.22
C PRO A 56 6.43 -1.17 5.98
N LEU A 57 5.35 -1.27 6.77
CA LEU A 57 5.05 -2.48 7.54
C LEU A 57 4.27 -3.53 6.74
N SER A 58 3.91 -3.24 5.49
CA SER A 58 3.05 -4.12 4.67
C SER A 58 3.60 -5.52 4.48
N GLU A 59 4.93 -5.71 4.46
CA GLU A 59 5.54 -7.05 4.40
C GLU A 59 5.30 -7.85 5.69
N LEU A 60 5.41 -7.21 6.86
CA LEU A 60 5.13 -7.84 8.15
C LEU A 60 3.65 -8.26 8.27
N MET A 61 2.75 -7.48 7.68
CA MET A 61 1.31 -7.67 7.79
C MET A 61 0.78 -8.77 6.86
N ARG A 62 1.58 -9.15 5.85
CA ARG A 62 1.28 -10.27 4.95
C ARG A 62 1.78 -11.61 5.51
N ASP A 63 2.59 -11.56 6.55
CA ASP A 63 3.24 -12.71 7.12
C ASP A 63 2.38 -13.27 8.26
N ASP A 64 1.82 -14.45 8.01
CA ASP A 64 0.90 -15.15 8.89
C ASP A 64 1.57 -15.71 10.16
N GLU A 65 2.91 -15.69 10.23
CA GLU A 65 3.64 -16.00 11.46
C GLU A 65 3.83 -14.78 12.38
N VAL A 66 3.54 -13.55 11.89
CA VAL A 66 3.60 -12.33 12.70
C VAL A 66 2.31 -12.15 13.49
N THR A 67 2.46 -12.02 14.80
CA THR A 67 1.35 -11.83 15.76
C THR A 67 1.26 -10.39 16.25
N ASP A 68 2.40 -9.76 16.52
CA ASP A 68 2.50 -8.39 17.04
C ASP A 68 3.58 -7.59 16.30
N VAL A 69 3.33 -6.30 16.06
CA VAL A 69 4.33 -5.35 15.53
C VAL A 69 4.41 -4.13 16.43
N LEU A 70 5.61 -3.85 16.95
CA LEU A 70 5.90 -2.71 17.83
C LEU A 70 6.80 -1.71 17.11
N VAL A 71 6.40 -0.43 17.13
CA VAL A 71 7.13 0.68 16.48
C VAL A 71 7.52 1.70 17.54
N ASN A 72 8.81 1.80 17.85
CA ASN A 72 9.34 2.78 18.80
C ASN A 72 9.94 4.00 18.07
N GLY A 73 10.25 3.87 16.79
CA GLY A 73 10.81 4.93 15.96
C GLY A 73 10.92 4.55 14.49
N PRO A 74 11.36 5.49 13.62
CA PRO A 74 11.36 5.30 12.16
C PRO A 74 12.29 4.18 11.66
N PHE A 75 13.25 3.74 12.48
CA PHE A 75 14.17 2.63 12.19
C PHE A 75 14.14 1.57 13.29
N ASP A 76 13.19 1.66 14.22
CA ASP A 76 13.10 0.79 15.39
C ASP A 76 11.71 0.12 15.39
N VAL A 77 11.65 -1.00 14.66
CA VAL A 77 10.46 -1.79 14.40
C VAL A 77 10.75 -3.25 14.78
N TRP A 78 9.93 -3.81 15.65
CA TRP A 78 10.00 -5.20 16.11
C TRP A 78 8.75 -5.95 15.69
N ALA A 79 8.90 -7.21 15.30
CA ALA A 79 7.78 -8.08 14.95
C ALA A 79 7.92 -9.40 15.72
N GLU A 80 6.88 -9.78 16.45
CA GLU A 80 6.80 -11.03 17.19
C GLU A 80 6.43 -12.18 16.26
N ARG A 81 7.20 -13.28 16.34
CA ARG A 81 6.93 -14.52 15.61
C ARG A 81 7.05 -15.75 16.51
N LYS A 82 5.93 -16.46 16.72
CA LYS A 82 5.88 -17.73 17.48
C LYS A 82 6.41 -17.63 18.92
N GLY A 83 6.06 -16.55 19.61
CA GLY A 83 6.52 -16.16 20.94
C GLY A 83 7.91 -15.53 21.02
N ARG A 84 8.43 -14.90 19.95
CA ARG A 84 9.81 -14.36 19.89
C ARG A 84 9.93 -13.02 19.21
#